data_AF-A0A3E3DIA1-F1
#
_entry.id   AF-A0A3E3DIA1-F1
#
_cell.length_a   1.000
_cell.length_b   1.000
_cell.length_c   1.000
_cell.angle_alpha   90.00
_cell.angle_beta   90.00
_cell.angle_gamma   90.00
#
_symmetry.space_group_name_H-M   'P 1'
#
loop_
_entity.id
_entity.type
_entity.pdbx_description
1 polymer ?
#
loop_
_entity_poly.entity_id
_entity_poly.type
_entity_poly.pdbx_seq_one_letter_code
_entity_poly.pdbx_strand_id
1 'polypeptide(L)'
;MSRETLKERLEDSFCRWDKELLSGGSDPYYTDGQNMNLLRNHIISAKYDMKEAGEFPEIYHRKTPEKLPEHFMVQAEKIYWAAVGIFRQCRDDVDYQYLCGLELSPKMDNGLEIRNALRNVRELEDAIRNQDFVIMRRHREIPDFKKYRQIIESSPEKIEPKMEQMSLFTMADRERR
;
A
#
# COMPACT_ATOMS: atom_id res chain seq x y z
N MET A 1 -4.83 -10.83 34.12
CA MET A 1 -4.64 -9.64 33.26
C MET A 1 -4.54 -8.44 34.19
N SER A 2 -3.33 -7.91 34.43
CA SER A 2 -3.19 -6.67 35.20
C SER A 2 -3.81 -5.53 34.39
N ARG A 3 -4.52 -4.63 35.08
CA ARG A 3 -5.05 -3.41 34.46
C ARG A 3 -3.85 -2.49 34.23
N GLU A 4 -3.61 -2.12 32.98
CA GLU A 4 -2.54 -1.19 32.62
C GLU A 4 -2.76 0.15 33.34
N THR A 5 -1.71 0.67 33.97
CA THR A 5 -1.74 1.95 34.67
C THR A 5 -1.80 3.12 33.68
N LEU A 6 -2.27 4.30 34.14
CA LEU A 6 -2.28 5.50 33.30
C LEU A 6 -0.87 5.86 32.81
N LYS A 7 0.14 5.65 33.67
CA LYS A 7 1.55 5.84 33.35
C LYS A 7 2.01 4.96 32.19
N GLU A 8 1.76 3.66 32.26
CA GLU A 8 2.16 2.70 31.22
C GLU A 8 1.52 3.05 29.87
N ARG A 9 0.23 3.40 29.86
CA ARG A 9 -0.48 3.84 28.63
C ARG A 9 0.17 5.08 27.99
N LEU A 10 0.59 6.04 28.81
CA LEU A 10 1.24 7.26 28.32
C LEU A 10 2.65 6.96 27.79
N GLU A 11 3.41 6.12 28.49
CA GLU A 11 4.74 5.67 28.06
C GLU A 11 4.67 4.89 26.74
N ASP A 12 3.72 3.96 26.60
CA ASP A 12 3.50 3.21 25.35
C ASP A 12 3.16 4.16 24.19
N SER A 13 2.23 5.09 24.40
CA SER A 13 1.81 6.03 23.36
C SER A 13 2.97 6.90 22.87
N PHE A 14 3.83 7.36 23.79
CA PHE A 14 5.05 8.09 23.42
C PHE A 14 6.09 7.20 22.73
N CYS A 15 6.32 5.99 23.22
CA CYS A 15 7.26 5.03 22.63
C CYS A 15 6.87 4.68 21.19
N ARG A 16 5.58 4.41 20.95
CA ARG A 16 5.05 4.13 19.62
C ARG A 16 5.17 5.32 18.69
N TRP A 17 4.89 6.52 19.19
CA TRP A 17 5.06 7.74 18.42
C TRP A 17 6.56 7.90 18.04
N ASP A 18 7.49 7.88 18.99
CA ASP A 18 8.92 8.01 18.67
C ASP A 18 9.41 6.96 17.67
N LYS A 19 8.94 5.72 17.80
CA LYS A 19 9.24 4.64 16.85
C LYS A 19 8.69 4.94 15.45
N GLU A 20 7.43 5.32 15.34
CA GLU A 20 6.80 5.66 14.05
C GLU A 20 7.45 6.89 13.41
N LEU A 21 7.89 7.89 14.19
CA LEU A 21 8.65 9.04 13.66
C LEU A 21 9.93 8.63 12.95
N LEU A 22 10.57 7.58 13.44
CA LEU A 22 11.86 7.13 12.95
C LEU A 22 11.70 6.14 11.78
N SER A 23 10.83 5.13 11.95
CA SER A 23 10.71 4.03 11.00
C SER A 23 9.59 4.20 9.97
N GLY A 24 8.67 5.13 10.18
CA GLY A 24 7.36 5.11 9.54
C GLY A 24 6.46 3.99 10.07
N GLY A 25 5.19 4.07 9.73
CA GLY A 25 4.18 3.07 10.07
C GLY A 25 4.11 1.93 9.05
N SER A 26 3.36 0.88 9.42
CA SER A 26 3.05 -0.27 8.55
C SER A 26 1.58 -0.35 8.13
N ASP A 27 0.76 0.64 8.49
CA ASP A 27 -0.67 0.61 8.21
C ASP A 27 -0.93 0.58 6.68
N PRO A 28 -1.73 -0.34 6.16
CA PRO A 28 -1.93 -0.46 4.72
C PRO A 28 -2.98 0.52 4.14
N TYR A 29 -3.66 1.30 4.98
CA TYR A 29 -4.79 2.16 4.59
C TYR A 29 -4.59 3.64 4.94
N TYR A 30 -3.79 3.93 5.96
CA TYR A 30 -3.59 5.28 6.47
C TYR A 30 -2.13 5.73 6.36
N THR A 31 -1.95 7.02 6.18
CA THR A 31 -0.64 7.65 6.17
C THR A 31 0.00 7.62 7.55
N ASP A 32 1.31 7.86 7.62
CA ASP A 32 2.01 7.98 8.89
C ASP A 32 1.41 9.15 9.70
N GLY A 33 1.19 10.30 9.06
CA GLY A 33 0.60 11.48 9.68
C GLY A 33 -0.76 11.22 10.35
N GLN A 34 -1.64 10.45 9.70
CA GLN A 34 -2.92 10.08 10.30
C GLN A 34 -2.75 9.20 11.55
N ASN A 35 -1.93 8.15 11.46
CA ASN A 35 -1.68 7.23 12.58
C ASN A 35 -0.99 7.93 13.76
N MET A 36 -0.01 8.76 13.49
CA MET A 36 0.73 9.51 14.51
C MET A 36 -0.17 10.56 15.17
N ASN A 37 -1.13 11.14 14.44
CA ASN A 37 -2.15 12.00 15.01
C ASN A 37 -3.15 11.22 15.91
N LEU A 38 -3.43 9.95 15.63
CA LEU A 38 -4.18 9.09 16.55
C LEU A 38 -3.39 8.81 17.84
N LEU A 39 -2.09 8.48 17.73
CA LEU A 39 -1.20 8.32 18.89
C LEU A 39 -1.12 9.62 19.72
N ARG A 40 -1.03 10.77 19.05
CA ARG A 40 -1.10 12.08 19.69
C ARG A 40 -2.40 12.26 20.49
N ASN A 41 -3.54 11.84 19.95
CA ASN A 41 -4.82 11.91 20.67
C ASN A 41 -4.85 10.98 21.90
N HIS A 42 -4.23 9.80 21.82
CA HIS A 42 -4.05 8.93 22.98
C HIS A 42 -3.20 9.57 24.08
N ILE A 43 -2.09 10.24 23.71
CA ILE A 43 -1.25 11.00 24.66
C ILE A 43 -2.07 12.10 25.36
N ILE A 44 -2.87 12.85 24.61
CA ILE A 44 -3.72 13.92 25.17
C ILE A 44 -4.75 13.33 26.14
N SER A 45 -5.42 12.26 25.74
CA SER A 45 -6.41 11.59 26.59
C SER A 45 -5.80 11.05 27.87
N ALA A 46 -4.65 10.36 27.78
CA ALA A 46 -3.98 9.81 28.96
C ALA A 46 -3.54 10.90 29.94
N LYS A 47 -3.06 12.05 29.45
CA LYS A 47 -2.74 13.21 30.30
C LYS A 47 -3.99 13.82 30.94
N TYR A 48 -5.11 13.84 30.23
CA TYR A 48 -6.37 14.29 30.82
C TYR A 48 -6.79 13.37 31.97
N ASP A 49 -6.78 12.05 31.75
CA ASP A 49 -7.12 11.05 32.77
C ASP A 49 -6.19 11.15 34.00
N MET A 50 -4.89 11.34 33.79
CA MET A 50 -3.90 11.56 34.85
C MET A 50 -4.17 12.80 35.68
N LYS A 51 -4.52 13.91 35.00
CA LYS A 51 -4.84 15.17 35.67
C LYS A 51 -6.06 15.01 36.57
N GLU A 52 -7.11 14.33 36.09
CA GLU A 52 -8.32 14.05 36.87
C GLU A 52 -8.04 13.11 38.06
N ALA A 53 -7.10 12.17 37.89
CA ALA A 53 -6.65 11.29 38.97
C ALA A 53 -5.66 11.97 39.96
N GLY A 54 -5.14 13.16 39.66
CA GLY A 54 -4.10 13.82 40.44
C GLY A 54 -2.73 13.14 40.36
N GLU A 55 -2.47 12.36 39.30
CA GLU A 55 -1.22 11.64 39.07
C GLU A 55 -0.30 12.42 38.12
N PHE A 56 0.92 12.72 38.55
CA PHE A 56 1.89 13.49 37.76
C PHE A 56 3.27 12.79 37.71
N PRO A 57 3.38 11.61 37.08
CA PRO A 57 4.68 10.97 36.86
C PRO A 57 5.53 11.81 35.89
N GLU A 58 6.87 11.64 35.90
CA GLU A 58 7.80 12.41 35.07
C GLU A 58 7.38 12.49 33.58
N ILE A 59 6.93 11.37 33.01
CA ILE A 59 6.46 11.30 31.61
C ILE A 59 5.28 12.22 31.28
N TYR A 60 4.47 12.61 32.28
CA TYR A 60 3.37 13.57 32.12
C TYR A 60 3.87 14.92 31.60
N HIS A 61 5.04 15.35 32.08
CA HIS A 61 5.63 16.65 31.77
C HIS A 61 6.28 16.72 30.38
N ARG A 62 6.53 15.56 29.74
CA ARG A 62 7.02 15.51 28.36
C ARG A 62 6.05 16.25 27.42
N LYS A 63 6.53 17.20 26.60
CA LYS A 63 5.68 17.97 25.68
C LYS A 63 4.85 17.04 24.78
N THR A 64 3.55 17.32 24.66
CA THR A 64 2.68 16.62 23.70
C THR A 64 3.15 16.96 22.28
N PRO A 65 3.33 15.98 21.39
CA PRO A 65 3.82 16.24 20.04
C PRO A 65 2.85 17.11 19.23
N GLU A 66 3.40 17.80 18.24
CA GLU A 66 2.62 18.65 17.33
C GLU A 66 1.78 17.80 16.37
N LYS A 67 0.69 18.38 15.86
CA LYS A 67 -0.16 17.70 14.89
C LYS A 67 0.58 17.65 13.55
N LEU A 68 0.67 16.46 12.96
CA LEU A 68 1.30 16.29 11.66
C LEU A 68 0.29 16.50 10.51
N PRO A 69 0.75 16.87 9.30
CA PRO A 69 -0.10 16.87 8.11
C PRO A 69 -0.72 15.50 7.86
N GLU A 70 -1.97 15.45 7.40
CA GLU A 70 -2.67 14.18 7.17
C GLU A 70 -2.06 13.34 6.06
N HIS A 71 -1.33 13.93 5.12
CA HIS A 71 -0.65 13.20 4.04
C HIS A 71 0.84 12.94 4.35
N PHE A 72 1.28 13.20 5.58
CA PHE A 72 2.69 13.03 5.95
C PHE A 72 3.10 11.56 5.92
N MET A 73 4.27 11.29 5.33
CA MET A 73 4.90 9.98 5.24
C MET A 73 6.35 10.10 5.66
N VAL A 74 6.76 9.35 6.67
CA VAL A 74 8.09 9.47 7.31
C VAL A 74 9.20 9.08 6.34
N GLN A 75 9.00 8.00 5.58
CA GLN A 75 9.99 7.46 4.64
C GLN A 75 9.54 7.64 3.19
N ALA A 76 8.89 8.77 2.85
CA ALA A 76 8.29 9.02 1.53
C ALA A 76 9.23 8.71 0.36
N GLU A 77 10.46 9.24 0.40
CA GLU A 77 11.46 9.03 -0.66
C GLU A 77 11.86 7.56 -0.81
N LYS A 78 12.10 6.86 0.31
CA LYS A 78 12.45 5.43 0.29
C LYS A 78 11.29 4.58 -0.24
N ILE A 79 10.05 4.90 0.16
CA ILE A 79 8.84 4.24 -0.34
C ILE A 79 8.73 4.43 -1.85
N TYR A 80 8.93 5.67 -2.33
CA TYR A 80 8.88 5.99 -3.75
C TYR A 80 9.89 5.21 -4.58
N TRP A 81 11.17 5.22 -4.18
CA TRP A 81 12.21 4.53 -4.94
C TRP A 81 12.06 3.01 -4.90
N ALA A 82 11.58 2.45 -3.79
CA ALA A 82 11.25 1.03 -3.70
C ALA A 82 10.12 0.66 -4.68
N ALA A 83 9.03 1.44 -4.70
CA ALA A 83 7.92 1.24 -5.62
C ALA A 83 8.34 1.35 -7.09
N VAL A 84 9.14 2.37 -7.44
CA VAL A 84 9.69 2.53 -8.79
C VAL A 84 10.56 1.33 -9.19
N GLY A 85 11.39 0.83 -8.26
CA GLY A 85 12.23 -0.34 -8.49
C GLY A 85 11.43 -1.62 -8.74
N ILE A 86 10.36 -1.85 -7.96
CA ILE A 86 9.44 -2.98 -8.13
C ILE A 86 8.69 -2.85 -9.46
N PHE A 87 8.09 -1.69 -9.72
CA PHE A 87 7.33 -1.45 -10.96
C PHE A 87 8.18 -1.67 -12.21
N ARG A 88 9.42 -1.17 -12.24
CA ARG A 88 10.33 -1.39 -13.37
C ARG A 88 10.63 -2.87 -13.59
N GLN A 89 10.92 -3.62 -12.53
CA GLN A 89 11.15 -5.06 -12.63
C GLN A 89 9.93 -5.80 -13.15
N CYS A 90 8.72 -5.50 -12.64
CA CYS A 90 7.49 -6.10 -13.16
C CYS A 90 7.25 -5.74 -14.63
N ARG A 91 7.41 -4.47 -15.01
CA ARG A 91 7.16 -3.98 -16.37
C ARG A 91 8.11 -4.61 -17.39
N ASP A 92 9.38 -4.79 -17.02
CA ASP A 92 10.42 -5.31 -17.89
C ASP A 92 10.45 -6.86 -17.90
N ASP A 93 9.63 -7.52 -17.07
CA ASP A 93 9.48 -8.98 -17.01
C ASP A 93 8.70 -9.52 -18.23
N VAL A 94 9.29 -10.49 -18.93
CA VAL A 94 8.74 -11.07 -20.16
C VAL A 94 7.48 -11.90 -19.91
N ASP A 95 7.37 -12.55 -18.75
CA ASP A 95 6.20 -13.33 -18.38
C ASP A 95 5.06 -12.39 -17.96
N TYR A 96 5.35 -11.28 -17.28
CA TYR A 96 4.36 -10.22 -17.05
C TYR A 96 3.80 -9.65 -18.35
N GLN A 97 4.65 -9.34 -19.33
CA GLN A 97 4.24 -8.83 -20.63
C GLN A 97 3.35 -9.84 -21.38
N TYR A 98 3.74 -11.12 -21.37
CA TYR A 98 2.94 -12.21 -21.91
C TYR A 98 1.55 -12.26 -21.26
N LEU A 99 1.48 -12.31 -19.93
CA LEU A 99 0.24 -12.36 -19.16
C LEU A 99 -0.66 -11.13 -19.40
N CYS A 100 -0.07 -9.96 -19.58
CA CYS A 100 -0.81 -8.73 -19.89
C CYS A 100 -1.56 -8.83 -21.22
N GLY A 101 -1.05 -9.59 -22.19
CA GLY A 101 -1.67 -9.82 -23.50
C GLY A 101 -2.82 -10.83 -23.50
N LEU A 102 -3.12 -11.48 -22.37
CA LEU A 102 -4.11 -12.56 -22.30
C LEU A 102 -5.44 -12.10 -21.69
N GLU A 103 -6.53 -12.67 -22.19
CA GLU A 103 -7.86 -12.60 -21.60
C GLU A 103 -8.16 -13.91 -20.87
N LEU A 104 -8.08 -13.86 -19.54
CA LEU A 104 -8.28 -15.04 -18.69
C LEU A 104 -9.77 -15.32 -18.52
N SER A 105 -10.16 -16.55 -18.87
CA SER A 105 -11.49 -17.10 -18.58
C SER A 105 -11.89 -16.85 -17.12
N PRO A 106 -13.13 -16.42 -16.85
CA PRO A 106 -13.64 -16.30 -15.48
C PRO A 106 -13.67 -17.63 -14.73
N LYS A 107 -13.73 -18.75 -15.44
CA LYS A 107 -13.83 -20.11 -14.88
C LYS A 107 -12.46 -20.73 -14.55
N MET A 108 -11.39 -20.13 -15.03
CA MET A 108 -10.03 -20.61 -14.83
C MET A 108 -9.65 -20.67 -13.35
N ASP A 109 -9.25 -21.85 -12.91
CA ASP A 109 -8.63 -22.07 -11.61
C ASP A 109 -7.38 -21.19 -11.47
N ASN A 110 -7.22 -20.54 -10.31
CA ASN A 110 -6.19 -19.53 -10.04
C ASN A 110 -6.26 -18.25 -10.90
N GLY A 111 -7.22 -18.12 -11.82
CA GLY A 111 -7.36 -16.93 -12.65
C GLY A 111 -7.60 -15.65 -11.84
N LEU A 112 -8.23 -15.74 -10.67
CA LEU A 112 -8.40 -14.62 -9.75
C LEU A 112 -7.05 -14.12 -9.19
N GLU A 113 -6.16 -15.04 -8.78
CA GLU A 113 -4.84 -14.69 -8.26
C GLU A 113 -4.01 -13.96 -9.32
N ILE A 114 -3.97 -14.51 -10.54
CA ILE A 114 -3.23 -13.92 -11.68
C ILE A 114 -3.81 -12.55 -12.02
N ARG A 115 -5.14 -12.40 -12.10
CA ARG A 115 -5.79 -11.10 -12.33
C ARG A 115 -5.46 -10.08 -11.24
N ASN A 116 -5.44 -10.50 -9.98
CA ASN A 116 -5.08 -9.64 -8.86
C ASN A 116 -3.61 -9.19 -8.96
N ALA A 117 -2.69 -10.09 -9.28
CA ALA A 117 -1.27 -9.75 -9.47
C ALA A 117 -1.09 -8.70 -10.59
N LEU A 118 -1.73 -8.90 -11.73
CA LEU A 118 -1.67 -7.94 -12.85
C LEU A 118 -2.30 -6.59 -12.48
N ARG A 119 -3.43 -6.60 -11.75
CA ARG A 119 -4.08 -5.37 -11.27
C ARG A 119 -3.19 -4.63 -10.28
N ASN A 120 -2.51 -5.34 -9.38
CA ASN A 120 -1.62 -4.73 -8.39
C ASN A 120 -0.46 -3.98 -9.05
N VAL A 121 0.14 -4.51 -10.13
CA VAL A 121 1.19 -3.79 -10.88
C VAL A 121 0.65 -2.50 -11.50
N ARG A 122 -0.57 -2.53 -12.06
CA ARG A 122 -1.21 -1.33 -12.63
C ARG A 122 -1.54 -0.30 -11.55
N GLU A 123 -2.06 -0.76 -10.42
CA GLU A 123 -2.34 0.09 -9.26
C GLU A 123 -1.06 0.74 -8.72
N LEU A 124 0.07 0.02 -8.71
CA LEU A 124 1.37 0.57 -8.34
C LEU A 124 1.84 1.65 -9.31
N GLU A 125 1.61 1.50 -10.62
CA GLU A 125 1.91 2.52 -11.62
C GLU A 125 1.12 3.81 -11.37
N ASP A 126 -0.20 3.68 -11.17
CA ASP A 126 -1.08 4.82 -10.89
C ASP A 126 -0.70 5.49 -9.56
N ALA A 127 -0.34 4.70 -8.55
CA ALA A 127 0.15 5.22 -7.28
C ALA A 127 1.41 6.06 -7.45
N ILE A 128 2.42 5.56 -8.19
CA ILE A 128 3.66 6.30 -8.49
C ILE A 128 3.35 7.63 -9.18
N ARG A 129 2.42 7.61 -10.16
CA ARG A 129 2.01 8.80 -10.92
C ARG A 129 1.32 9.84 -10.02
N ASN A 130 0.47 9.39 -9.11
CA ASN A 130 -0.34 10.22 -8.24
C ASN A 130 0.30 10.52 -6.88
N GLN A 131 1.54 10.06 -6.64
CA GLN A 131 2.23 10.15 -5.35
C GLN A 131 1.43 9.52 -4.19
N ASP A 132 0.73 8.41 -4.45
CA ASP A 132 0.04 7.65 -3.42
C ASP A 132 1.01 6.72 -2.68
N PHE A 133 1.62 7.24 -1.63
CA PHE A 133 2.61 6.52 -0.83
C PHE A 133 2.02 5.37 -0.01
N VAL A 134 0.71 5.38 0.28
CA VAL A 134 0.06 4.30 1.04
C VAL A 134 0.01 3.04 0.17
N ILE A 135 -0.43 3.21 -1.08
CA ILE A 135 -0.44 2.11 -2.07
C ILE A 135 0.97 1.66 -2.41
N MET A 136 1.92 2.58 -2.62
CA MET A 136 3.33 2.23 -2.85
C MET A 136 3.92 1.38 -1.71
N ARG A 137 3.62 1.73 -0.45
CA ARG A 137 4.10 0.99 0.72
C ARG A 137 3.53 -0.43 0.80
N ARG A 138 2.31 -0.65 0.27
CA ARG A 138 1.60 -1.93 0.30
C ARG A 138 2.20 -2.95 -0.66
N HIS A 139 2.63 -2.51 -1.84
CA HIS A 139 3.18 -3.37 -2.89
C HIS A 139 4.71 -3.51 -2.77
N ARG A 140 5.16 -4.42 -1.90
CA ARG A 140 6.59 -4.62 -1.60
C ARG A 140 7.25 -5.79 -2.33
N GLU A 141 6.46 -6.63 -2.97
CA GLU A 141 6.91 -7.89 -3.55
C GLU A 141 6.56 -7.95 -5.04
N ILE A 142 7.47 -8.55 -5.80
CA ILE A 142 7.27 -8.83 -7.22
C ILE A 142 6.54 -10.17 -7.31
N PRO A 143 5.35 -10.24 -7.95
CA PRO A 143 4.66 -11.50 -8.15
C PRO A 143 5.48 -12.47 -9.00
N ASP A 144 5.33 -13.77 -8.77
CA ASP A 144 6.00 -14.81 -9.57
C ASP A 144 5.26 -15.02 -10.91
N PHE A 145 5.52 -14.13 -11.87
CA PHE A 145 4.90 -14.18 -13.19
C PHE A 145 5.24 -15.45 -13.97
N LYS A 146 6.43 -16.01 -13.75
CA LYS A 146 6.84 -17.27 -14.35
C LYS A 146 5.94 -18.42 -13.89
N LYS A 147 5.66 -18.53 -12.59
CA LYS A 147 4.71 -19.50 -12.05
C LYS A 147 3.32 -19.31 -12.66
N TYR A 148 2.85 -18.06 -12.78
CA TYR A 148 1.54 -17.78 -13.37
C TYR A 148 1.45 -18.17 -14.84
N ARG A 149 2.52 -17.94 -15.61
CA ARG A 149 2.61 -18.40 -16.99
C ARG A 149 2.54 -19.92 -17.09
N GLN A 150 3.27 -20.65 -16.25
CA GLN A 150 3.25 -22.11 -16.23
C GLN A 150 1.85 -22.66 -15.94
N ILE A 151 1.12 -22.06 -14.99
CA ILE A 151 -0.28 -22.42 -14.68
C ILE A 151 -1.15 -22.27 -15.94
N ILE A 152 -1.04 -21.14 -16.62
CA ILE A 152 -1.77 -20.85 -17.85
C ILE A 152 -1.44 -21.85 -18.96
N GLU A 153 -0.16 -22.10 -19.22
CA GLU A 153 0.28 -23.05 -20.26
C GLU A 153 -0.13 -24.49 -19.97
N SER A 154 -0.28 -24.85 -18.69
CA SER A 154 -0.76 -26.18 -18.27
C SER A 154 -2.29 -26.31 -18.24
N SER A 155 -3.02 -25.22 -18.41
CA SER A 155 -4.48 -25.21 -18.29
C SER A 155 -5.15 -25.82 -19.53
N PRO A 156 -6.19 -26.66 -19.38
CA PRO A 156 -6.98 -27.16 -20.50
C PRO A 156 -7.96 -26.10 -21.04
N GLU A 157 -8.13 -24.97 -20.37
CA GLU A 157 -9.03 -23.90 -20.81
C GLU A 157 -8.46 -23.13 -22.00
N LYS A 158 -9.32 -22.77 -22.95
CA LYS A 158 -8.92 -21.85 -24.03
C LYS A 158 -8.66 -20.47 -23.46
N ILE A 159 -7.48 -19.93 -23.76
CA ILE A 159 -7.09 -18.57 -23.42
C ILE A 159 -7.04 -17.79 -24.72
N GLU A 160 -7.77 -16.69 -24.76
CA GLU A 160 -7.80 -15.82 -25.93
C GLU A 160 -6.81 -14.68 -25.73
N PRO A 161 -6.09 -14.25 -26.78
CA PRO A 161 -5.36 -13.00 -26.73
C PRO A 161 -6.37 -11.87 -26.53
N LYS A 162 -6.03 -10.87 -25.71
CA LYS A 162 -6.85 -9.66 -25.59
C LYS A 162 -7.02 -9.08 -26.98
N MET A 163 -8.27 -8.97 -27.43
CA MET A 163 -8.57 -8.19 -28.61
C MET A 163 -8.22 -6.73 -28.29
N GLU A 164 -7.16 -6.20 -28.90
CA GLU A 164 -7.01 -4.75 -29.00
C GLU A 164 -8.27 -4.23 -29.69
N GLN A 165 -9.12 -3.50 -28.96
CA GLN A 165 -10.20 -2.76 -29.58
C GLN A 165 -9.54 -1.75 -30.53
N MET A 166 -9.48 -2.09 -31.82
CA MET A 166 -9.27 -1.09 -32.85
C MET A 166 -10.40 -0.09 -32.69
N SER A 167 -10.03 1.13 -32.30
CA SER A 167 -10.93 2.28 -32.24
C SER A 167 -11.81 2.32 -33.50
N LEU A 168 -13.13 2.50 -33.34
CA LEU A 168 -14.05 2.69 -34.48
C LEU A 168 -13.59 3.82 -35.43
N PHE A 169 -12.75 4.73 -34.94
CA PHE A 169 -12.15 5.79 -35.74
C PHE A 169 -11.06 5.32 -36.71
N THR A 170 -10.41 4.16 -36.50
CA THR A 170 -9.42 3.62 -37.47
C THR A 170 -10.06 2.77 -38.57
N MET A 171 -11.28 2.26 -38.37
CA MET A 171 -12.02 1.55 -39.41
C MET A 171 -12.64 2.51 -40.45
N ALA A 172 -13.12 3.68 -40.01
CA ALA A 172 -13.75 4.68 -40.90
C ALA A 172 -12.79 5.37 -41.90
N ASP A 173 -11.47 5.24 -41.69
CA ASP A 173 -10.45 5.78 -42.61
C ASP A 173 -9.94 4.75 -43.63
N ARG A 174 -10.25 3.46 -43.46
CA ARG A 174 -9.97 2.43 -44.48
C ARG A 174 -11.08 2.31 -45.52
N GLU A 175 -12.31 2.67 -45.18
CA GLU A 175 -13.45 2.67 -46.12
C GLU A 175 -13.54 3.95 -46.98
N ARG A 176 -12.62 4.90 -46.80
CA ARG A 176 -12.52 6.15 -47.59
C ARG A 176 -11.25 6.22 -48.46
N ARG A 177 -10.69 5.08 -48.87
CA ARG A 177 -9.62 5.01 -49.87
C ARG A 177 -10.03 4.19 -51.06
#